data_AF-A0A5C7ME45-F1
#
_entry.id   AF-A0A5C7ME45-F1
#
_cell.length_a   1.000
_cell.length_b   1.000
_cell.length_c   1.000
_cell.angle_alpha   90.00
_cell.angle_beta   90.00
_cell.angle_gamma   90.00
#
_symmetry.space_group_name_H-M   'P 1'
#
loop_
_entity.id
_entity.type
_entity.pdbx_description
1 polymer ?
#
loop_
_entity_poly.entity_id
_entity_poly.type
_entity_poly.pdbx_seq_one_letter_code
_entity_poly.pdbx_strand_id
1 'polypeptide(L)' 'MAGQKIRIRLKAYDHEAIDASARKIVETVTRTGASVVGPVPLPTEKNVY' A
#
# COMPACT_ATOMS: atom_id res chain seq x y z
N MET A 1 22.90 9.74 -7.15
CA MET A 1 22.55 9.10 -5.87
C MET A 1 21.51 8.04 -6.14
N ALA A 2 21.78 6.77 -5.81
CA ALA A 2 20.79 5.71 -5.97
C ALA A 2 19.59 6.02 -5.06
N GLY A 3 18.45 6.39 -5.65
CA GLY A 3 17.25 6.71 -4.89
C GLY A 3 16.81 5.48 -4.10
N GLN A 4 16.72 5.60 -2.77
CA GLN A 4 16.21 4.54 -1.92
C GLN A 4 14.74 4.29 -2.25
N LYS A 5 14.45 3.14 -2.88
CA LYS A 5 13.10 2.73 -3.28
C LYS A 5 12.52 1.79 -2.23
N ILE A 6 11.61 2.28 -1.41
CA ILE A 6 10.88 1.48 -0.43
C ILE A 6 9.65 0.86 -1.11
N ARG A 7 9.44 -0.45 -0.94
CA ARG A 7 8.23 -1.14 -1.42
C ARG A 7 7.47 -1.69 -0.21
N ILE A 8 6.19 -1.36 -0.12
CA ILE A 8 5.31 -1.76 0.99
C ILE A 8 4.25 -2.71 0.41
N ARG A 9 4.10 -3.91 0.99
CA ARG A 9 3.02 -4.83 0.66
C ARG A 9 2.10 -4.98 1.86
N LEU A 10 0.86 -4.55 1.69
CA LEU A 10 -0.18 -4.66 2.73
C LEU A 10 -0.89 -6.02 2.59
N LYS A 11 -1.23 -6.64 3.71
CA LYS A 11 -2.06 -7.85 3.77
C LYS A 11 -3.08 -7.68 4.90
N ALA A 12 -4.35 -7.97 4.62
CA ALA A 12 -5.42 -7.99 5.60
C ALA A 12 -6.50 -8.98 5.14
N TYR A 13 -7.31 -9.44 6.08
CA TYR A 13 -8.49 -10.25 5.78
C TYR A 13 -9.67 -9.40 5.32
N ASP A 14 -9.77 -8.18 5.83
CA ASP A 14 -10.80 -7.20 5.47
C ASP A 14 -10.27 -6.21 4.43
N HIS A 15 -11.01 -6.09 3.34
CA HIS A 15 -10.70 -5.18 2.24
C HIS A 15 -10.93 -3.70 2.61
N GLU A 16 -11.90 -3.38 3.47
CA GLU A 16 -12.18 -2.00 3.85
C GLU A 16 -11.03 -1.42 4.69
N ALA A 17 -10.53 -2.23 5.63
CA ALA A 17 -9.42 -1.86 6.50
C ALA A 17 -8.10 -1.64 5.72
N ILE A 18 -7.81 -2.49 4.73
CA ILE A 18 -6.59 -2.36 3.93
C ILE A 18 -6.66 -1.17 2.98
N ASP A 19 -7.83 -0.88 2.41
CA ASP A 19 -8.03 0.28 1.54
C ASP A 19 -7.92 1.59 2.32
N ALA A 20 -8.52 1.66 3.51
CA ALA A 20 -8.39 2.82 4.39
C ALA A 20 -6.92 3.05 4.79
N SER A 21 -6.19 1.98 5.12
CA SER A 21 -4.78 2.04 5.48
C SER A 21 -3.90 2.47 4.31
N ALA A 22 -4.14 1.91 3.11
CA ALA A 22 -3.41 2.27 1.90
C ALA A 22 -3.57 3.76 1.55
N ARG A 23 -4.81 4.28 1.62
CA ARG A 23 -5.09 5.71 1.41
C ARG A 23 -4.35 6.59 2.42
N LYS A 24 -4.39 6.24 3.71
CA LYS A 24 -3.73 6.99 4.77
C LYS A 24 -2.20 7.04 4.58
N ILE A 25 -1.59 5.93 4.17
CA ILE A 25 -0.16 5.87 3.86
C ILE A 25 0.17 6.79 2.70
N VAL A 26 -0.58 6.70 1.60
CA VAL A 26 -0.39 7.53 0.41
C VAL A 26 -0.49 9.01 0.76
N GLU A 27 -1.54 9.43 1.47
CA GLU A 27 -1.73 10.82 1.90
C GLU A 27 -0.56 11.32 2.77
N THR A 28 -0.10 10.48 3.70
CA THR A 28 1.03 10.83 4.59
C THR A 28 2.33 11.02 3.80
N VAL A 29 2.61 10.12 2.85
CA VAL A 29 3.81 10.16 1.99
C VAL A 29 3.75 11.35 1.03
N THR A 30 2.57 11.65 0.48
CA THR A 30 2.36 12.84 -0.35
C THR A 30 2.59 14.12 0.45
N ARG A 31 2.12 14.18 1.71
CA ARG A 31 2.32 15.33 2.60
C ARG A 31 3.78 15.54 2.99
N THR A 32 4.59 14.48 3.07
CA THR A 32 6.03 14.59 3.35
C THR A 32 6.86 14.93 2.11
N GLY A 33 6.23 15.08 0.92
CA GLY A 33 6.92 15.44 -0.32
C GLY A 33 7.65 14.27 -0.99
N ALA A 34 7.39 13.04 -0.56
CA ALA A 34 7.98 11.86 -1.18
C ALA A 34 7.17 11.42 -2.42
N SER A 35 7.87 10.92 -3.43
CA SER A 35 7.24 10.39 -4.64
C SER A 35 6.64 9.02 -4.37
N VAL A 36 5.34 8.87 -4.61
CA VAL A 36 4.60 7.62 -4.41
C VAL A 36 4.09 7.10 -5.74
N VAL A 37 4.23 5.78 -5.94
CA VAL A 37 3.47 5.06 -6.96
C VAL A 37 2.25 4.50 -6.24
N GLY A 38 1.06 4.80 -6.75
CA GLY A 38 -0.22 4.55 -6.08
C GLY A 38 -0.43 3.09 -5.66
N PRO A 39 -1.47 2.82 -4.85
CA PRO A 39 -1.75 1.47 -4.38
C PRO A 39 -2.04 0.57 -5.59
N VAL A 40 -1.21 -0.46 -5.77
CA VAL A 40 -1.40 -1.46 -6.83
C VAL A 40 -2.21 -2.61 -6.23
N PRO A 41 -3.49 -2.77 -6.61
CA PRO A 41 -4.29 -3.88 -6.13
C PRO A 41 -3.71 -5.19 -6.65
N LEU A 42 -3.66 -6.18 -5.77
CA LEU A 42 -3.21 -7.53 -6.09
C LEU A 42 -4.40 -8.50 -5.99
N PRO A 43 -4.40 -9.58 -6.77
CA PRO A 43 -5.43 -10.61 -6.64
C PRO A 43 -5.45 -11.17 -5.22
N THR A 44 -6.66 -11.35 -4.66
CA THR A 44 -6.86 -11.92 -3.33
C THR A 44 -6.56 -13.41 -3.34
N GLU A 45 -5.52 -13.82 -2.60
CA GLU A 45 -5.20 -15.23 -2.39
C GLU A 45 -6.24 -15.84 -1.43
N LYS A 46 -7.03 -16.82 -1.92
CA LYS A 46 -7.99 -17.56 -1.11
C LYS A 46 -7.34 -18.86 -0.63
N ASN A 47 -7.17 -19.01 0.68
CA ASN A 47 -6.84 -20.31 1.27
C ASN A 47 -8.14 -21.08 1.48
N VAL A 48 -8.43 -22.04 0.60
CA VAL A 48 -9.52 -23.00 0.75
C VAL A 48 -8.89 -24.32 1.19
N TYR A 49 -9.29 -24.86 2.34
CA TYR A 49 -8.83 -26.15 2.87
C TYR A 49 -9.91 -27.21 2.70
#